data_AF-A0A1F2V6C0-F1
#
_entry.id   AF-A0A1F2V6C0-F1
#
_cell.length_a   1.000
_cell.length_b   1.000
_cell.length_c   1.000
_cell.angle_alpha   90.00
_cell.angle_beta   90.00
_cell.angle_gamma   90.00
#
_symmetry.space_group_name_H-M   'P 1'
#
loop_
_entity.id
_entity.type
_entity.pdbx_description
1 polymer ?
#
loop_
_entity_poly.entity_id
_entity_poly.type
_entity_poly.pdbx_seq_one_letter_code
_entity_poly.pdbx_strand_id
1 'polypeptide(L)'
;MKCEDLNEALVDFVDGRLDAVSQRNVERHLEVCGQCRALVTDLRTIRAAAFMLDRREPSAATWTALQAKVAAEPAPKGHLLDMSLGRRLVRRSESGGGSLGGGVPVWLGAAAALILATVIGLLPLVNRDRQVDPDAPTAAEAPAEVTVESVAAEFEAAERHYQKAIDDLQTIAKADTGELDPQVAAVLQKNLSVIDQAISESRAALKSQPASTNAQDGLFDALRTKVALLQQTVELINEMRKGNQAEAGRRIQTLSQ
;
A
#
# COMPACT_ATOMS: atom_id res chain seq x y z
N MET A 1 -6.84 18.77 5.19
CA MET A 1 -6.20 17.45 4.99
C MET A 1 -5.98 16.84 6.35
N LYS A 2 -6.28 15.55 6.49
CA LYS A 2 -5.99 14.81 7.73
C LYS A 2 -4.53 14.37 7.71
N CYS A 3 -3.96 14.09 8.88
CA CYS A 3 -2.57 13.63 8.99
C CYS A 3 -2.37 12.25 8.35
N GLU A 4 -3.38 11.39 8.38
CA GLU A 4 -3.36 10.03 7.80
C GLU A 4 -3.13 10.06 6.28
N ASP A 5 -3.78 11.01 5.59
CA ASP A 5 -3.69 11.15 4.13
C ASP A 5 -2.33 11.72 3.66
N LEU A 6 -1.49 12.19 4.58
CA LEU A 6 -0.25 12.91 4.27
C LEU A 6 1.00 12.02 4.32
N ASN A 7 0.94 10.84 4.93
CA ASN A 7 2.15 10.05 5.20
C ASN A 7 2.94 9.71 3.92
N GLU A 8 2.25 9.28 2.85
CA GLU A 8 2.88 9.03 1.55
C GLU A 8 3.35 10.33 0.87
N ALA A 9 2.53 11.39 0.97
CA ALA A 9 2.86 12.69 0.36
C ALA A 9 4.06 13.39 1.02
N LEU A 10 4.37 13.08 2.29
CA LEU A 10 5.51 13.68 3.00
C LEU A 10 6.85 13.19 2.46
N VAL A 11 6.95 11.94 2.00
CA VAL A 11 8.17 11.42 1.36
C VAL A 11 8.41 12.14 0.03
N ASP A 12 7.38 12.19 -0.83
CA ASP A 12 7.46 12.92 -2.10
C ASP A 12 7.73 14.43 -1.89
N PHE A 13 7.21 15.02 -0.81
CA PHE A 13 7.51 16.40 -0.43
C PHE A 13 8.99 16.59 -0.08
N VAL A 14 9.56 15.70 0.75
CA VAL A 14 10.97 15.76 1.14
C VAL A 14 11.88 15.53 -0.08
N ASP A 15 11.48 14.69 -1.02
CA ASP A 15 12.23 14.41 -2.25
C ASP A 15 12.03 15.47 -3.35
N GLY A 16 11.06 16.37 -3.20
CA GLY A 16 10.77 17.43 -4.17
C GLY A 16 10.06 16.92 -5.43
N ARG A 17 9.29 15.82 -5.31
CA ARG A 17 8.57 15.16 -6.40
C ARG A 17 7.10 15.60 -6.53
N LEU A 18 6.60 16.38 -5.56
CA LEU A 18 5.23 16.89 -5.60
C LEU A 18 5.04 18.00 -6.63
N ASP A 19 3.83 18.08 -7.19
CA ASP A 19 3.40 19.23 -7.98
C ASP A 19 3.19 20.47 -7.09
N ALA A 20 3.14 21.66 -7.72
CA ALA A 20 3.06 22.93 -7.01
C ALA A 20 1.79 23.11 -6.15
N VAL A 21 0.68 22.43 -6.47
CA VAL A 21 -0.56 22.49 -5.68
C VAL A 21 -0.42 21.63 -4.44
N SER A 22 0.04 20.39 -4.61
CA SER A 22 0.28 19.46 -3.51
C SER A 22 1.33 19.97 -2.54
N GLN A 23 2.41 20.58 -3.05
CA GLN A 23 3.45 21.19 -2.23
C GLN A 23 2.89 22.28 -1.31
N ARG A 24 2.10 23.23 -1.83
CA ARG A 24 1.47 24.29 -1.02
C ARG A 24 0.49 23.74 0.02
N ASN A 25 -0.19 22.64 -0.30
CA ASN A 25 -1.13 22.01 0.62
C ASN A 25 -0.40 21.35 1.80
N VAL A 26 0.72 20.68 1.53
CA VAL A 26 1.61 20.13 2.56
C VAL A 26 2.20 21.25 3.42
N GLU A 27 2.76 22.29 2.80
CA GLU A 27 3.34 23.45 3.51
C GLU A 27 2.33 24.09 4.48
N ARG A 28 1.09 24.34 4.01
CA ARG A 28 0.02 24.86 4.87
C ARG A 28 -0.29 23.94 6.05
N HIS A 29 -0.26 22.63 5.84
CA HIS A 29 -0.47 21.68 6.93
C HIS A 29 0.70 21.69 7.94
N LEU A 30 1.93 21.80 7.45
CA LEU A 30 3.14 21.87 8.29
C LEU A 30 3.20 23.14 9.15
N GLU A 31 2.48 24.21 8.81
CA GLU A 31 2.32 25.39 9.67
C GLU A 31 1.51 25.08 10.94
N VAL A 32 0.53 24.17 10.84
CA VAL A 32 -0.44 23.91 11.91
C VAL A 32 -0.12 22.63 12.70
N CYS A 33 0.42 21.60 12.04
CA CYS A 33 0.66 20.29 12.64
C CYS A 33 2.13 20.10 13.06
N GLY A 34 2.38 20.04 14.37
CA GLY A 34 3.71 19.79 14.93
C GLY A 34 4.25 18.38 14.65
N GLN A 35 3.38 17.37 14.64
CA GLN A 35 3.76 15.98 14.40
C GLN A 35 4.29 15.78 12.97
N CYS A 36 3.58 16.26 11.96
CA CYS A 36 4.03 16.19 10.57
C CYS A 36 5.32 16.99 10.35
N ARG A 37 5.51 18.11 11.07
CA ARG A 37 6.75 18.89 11.03
C ARG A 37 7.95 18.12 11.62
N ALA A 38 7.74 17.41 12.73
CA ALA A 38 8.76 16.54 13.31
C ALA A 38 9.15 15.45 12.31
N LEU A 39 8.17 14.75 11.73
CA LEU A 39 8.42 13.71 10.73
C LEU A 39 9.20 14.21 9.51
N VAL A 40 8.85 15.38 8.95
CA VAL A 40 9.61 16.00 7.85
C VAL A 40 11.05 16.31 8.25
N THR A 41 11.27 16.70 9.51
CA THR A 41 12.60 16.99 10.03
C THR A 41 13.43 15.71 10.14
N ASP A 42 12.82 14.62 10.63
CA ASP A 42 13.46 13.32 10.73
C ASP A 42 13.84 12.78 9.35
N LEU A 43 12.92 12.84 8.38
CA LEU A 43 13.17 12.42 7.00
C LEU A 43 14.31 13.22 6.35
N ARG A 44 14.36 14.53 6.57
CA ARG A 44 15.47 15.39 6.08
C ARG A 44 16.79 15.04 6.75
N THR A 45 16.77 14.67 8.03
CA THR A 45 17.95 14.26 8.79
C THR A 45 18.49 12.93 8.27
N ILE A 46 17.63 11.95 8.03
CA ILE A 46 17.99 10.66 7.41
C ILE A 46 18.60 10.89 6.03
N ARG A 47 17.97 11.74 5.20
CA ARG A 47 18.50 12.08 3.86
C ARG A 47 19.89 12.70 3.95
N ALA A 48 20.12 13.62 4.88
CA ALA A 48 21.42 14.23 5.10
C ALA A 48 22.47 13.19 5.55
N ALA A 49 22.11 12.28 6.46
CA ALA A 49 22.98 11.19 6.89
C ALA A 49 23.31 10.22 5.75
N ALA A 50 22.33 9.88 4.90
CA ALA A 50 22.54 9.04 3.73
C ALA A 50 23.50 9.68 2.72
N PHE A 51 23.51 11.01 2.58
CA PHE A 51 24.48 11.71 1.73
C PHE A 51 25.91 11.67 2.24
N MET A 52 26.13 11.38 3.53
CA MET A 52 27.49 11.20 4.09
C MET A 52 28.08 9.82 3.84
N LEU A 53 27.28 8.88 3.31
CA LEU A 53 27.77 7.54 2.96
C LEU A 53 28.65 7.61 1.71
N ASP A 54 29.64 6.72 1.64
CA ASP A 54 30.51 6.58 0.47
C ASP A 54 29.68 6.31 -0.78
N ARG A 55 29.78 7.22 -1.74
CA ARG A 55 29.09 7.10 -3.02
C ARG A 55 29.82 6.07 -3.88
N ARG A 56 29.24 4.88 -4.02
CA ARG A 56 29.70 3.88 -5.00
C ARG A 56 29.24 4.29 -6.39
N GLU A 57 30.18 4.69 -7.24
CA GLU A 57 29.90 4.85 -8.67
C GLU A 57 30.03 3.50 -9.39
N PRO A 58 29.07 3.15 -10.27
CA PRO A 58 29.20 2.00 -11.16
C PRO A 58 30.40 2.17 -12.09
N SER A 59 30.96 1.05 -12.56
CA SER A 59 32.02 1.11 -13.58
C SER A 59 31.53 1.78 -14.86
N ALA A 60 32.42 2.47 -15.59
CA ALA A 60 32.08 3.11 -16.86
C ALA A 60 31.46 2.13 -17.87
N ALA A 61 31.94 0.88 -17.89
CA ALA A 61 31.38 -0.18 -18.75
C ALA A 61 29.91 -0.49 -18.43
N THR A 62 29.54 -0.50 -17.15
CA THR A 62 28.15 -0.67 -16.70
C THR A 62 27.27 0.47 -17.21
N TRP A 63 27.79 1.70 -17.19
CA TRP A 63 27.04 2.87 -17.65
C TRP A 63 26.83 2.85 -19.17
N THR A 64 27.85 2.49 -19.94
CA THR A 64 27.73 2.32 -21.40
C THR A 64 26.72 1.23 -21.75
N ALA A 65 26.74 0.09 -21.04
CA ALA A 65 25.78 -0.98 -21.24
C ALA A 65 24.33 -0.54 -20.92
N LEU A 66 24.14 0.25 -19.86
CA LEU A 66 22.83 0.79 -19.52
C LEU A 66 22.33 1.78 -20.57
N GLN A 67 23.18 2.71 -21.02
CA GLN A 67 22.84 3.66 -22.08
C GLN A 67 22.43 2.94 -23.38
N ALA A 68 23.15 1.89 -23.75
CA ALA A 68 22.81 1.08 -24.92
C ALA A 68 21.44 0.40 -24.76
N LYS A 69 21.12 -0.11 -23.56
CA LYS A 69 19.81 -0.72 -23.28
C LYS A 69 18.68 0.31 -23.32
N VAL A 70 18.83 1.47 -22.69
CA VAL A 70 17.83 2.53 -22.70
C VAL A 70 17.61 3.08 -24.12
N ALA A 71 18.67 3.21 -24.92
CA ALA A 71 18.55 3.62 -26.32
C ALA A 71 17.88 2.55 -27.20
N ALA A 72 17.96 1.27 -26.82
CA ALA A 72 17.32 0.16 -27.51
C ALA A 72 15.87 -0.07 -27.06
N GLU A 73 15.43 0.55 -25.95
CA GLU A 73 14.03 0.50 -25.55
C GLU A 73 13.18 1.22 -26.61
N PRO A 74 12.19 0.54 -27.21
CA PRO A 74 11.32 1.17 -28.17
C PRO A 74 10.59 2.32 -27.46
N ALA A 75 10.62 3.51 -28.07
CA ALA A 75 9.91 4.67 -27.54
C ALA A 75 8.47 4.24 -27.20
N PRO A 76 7.98 4.54 -25.98
CA PRO A 76 6.61 4.21 -25.62
C PRO A 76 5.72 4.80 -26.71
N LYS A 77 4.87 3.96 -27.32
CA LYS A 77 3.81 4.40 -28.24
C LYS A 77 2.73 5.12 -27.43
N GLY A 78 3.13 6.21 -26.78
CA GLY A 78 2.27 7.17 -26.13
C GLY A 78 1.96 8.25 -27.14
N HIS A 79 0.67 8.53 -27.31
CA HIS A 79 0.14 9.65 -28.06
C HIS A 79 0.80 10.95 -27.57
N LEU A 80 1.89 11.38 -28.21
CA LEU A 80 2.49 12.67 -27.93
C LEU A 80 1.54 13.72 -28.48
N LEU A 81 0.90 14.46 -27.57
CA LEU A 81 0.34 15.77 -27.85
C LEU A 81 1.43 16.59 -28.55
N ASP A 82 1.20 16.87 -29.82
CA ASP A 82 1.95 17.82 -30.65
C ASP A 82 1.97 19.17 -29.93
N MET A 83 3.06 19.43 -29.21
CA MET A 83 3.36 20.70 -28.58
C MET A 83 4.26 21.51 -29.53
N SER A 84 3.80 21.72 -30.76
CA SER A 84 4.32 22.76 -31.63
C SER A 84 3.81 24.13 -31.17
N LEU A 85 4.59 24.77 -30.29
CA LEU A 85 4.48 26.20 -30.02
C LEU A 85 4.88 26.98 -31.29
N GLY A 86 3.87 27.27 -32.11
CA GLY A 86 4.03 27.94 -33.40
C GLY A 86 2.83 28.81 -33.77
N ARG A 87 2.66 29.93 -33.05
CA ARG A 87 2.23 31.21 -33.63
C ARG A 87 1.03 31.14 -34.60
N ARG A 88 -0.20 31.08 -34.09
CA ARG A 88 -1.35 31.72 -34.76
C ARG A 88 -2.14 32.58 -33.78
N LEU A 89 -2.02 33.86 -34.10
CA LEU A 89 -2.72 35.02 -33.57
C LEU A 89 -4.23 34.78 -33.51
N VAL A 90 -4.83 35.29 -32.43
CA VAL A 90 -6.06 36.09 -32.42
C VAL A 90 -6.80 36.12 -33.76
N ARG A 91 -7.94 35.43 -33.83
CA ARG A 91 -9.07 35.95 -34.59
C ARG A 91 -10.40 35.56 -33.95
N ARG A 92 -10.93 36.58 -33.26
CA ARG A 92 -12.34 36.86 -32.95
C ARG A 92 -13.29 36.51 -34.10
N SER A 93 -14.33 35.73 -33.79
CA SER A 93 -15.66 35.58 -34.44
C SER A 93 -16.28 34.34 -33.75
N GLU A 94 -17.51 34.21 -33.26
CA GLU A 94 -18.86 34.62 -33.68
C GLU A 94 -19.78 34.46 -32.43
N SER A 95 -20.59 35.42 -31.98
CA SER A 95 -21.98 35.68 -32.41
C SER A 95 -22.67 34.55 -33.20
N GLY A 96 -23.54 33.77 -32.55
CA GLY A 96 -24.63 33.08 -33.24
C GLY A 96 -25.00 31.70 -32.73
N GLY A 97 -26.11 31.63 -31.98
CA GLY A 97 -27.26 30.76 -32.23
C GLY A 97 -27.12 29.22 -32.27
N GLY A 98 -27.99 28.55 -31.51
CA GLY A 98 -28.39 27.14 -31.70
C GLY A 98 -28.16 26.30 -30.44
N SER A 99 -29.11 26.17 -29.50
CA SER A 99 -30.37 25.39 -29.54
C SER A 99 -30.18 23.87 -29.35
N LEU A 100 -30.78 23.37 -28.24
CA LEU A 100 -31.25 21.99 -27.94
C LEU A 100 -30.17 20.91 -27.77
N GLY A 101 -30.19 19.99 -26.80
CA GLY A 101 -31.18 19.53 -25.82
C GLY A 101 -30.74 18.16 -25.30
N GLY A 102 -31.34 17.67 -24.21
CA GLY A 102 -31.26 16.25 -23.81
C GLY A 102 -30.73 16.00 -22.40
N GLY A 103 -31.66 15.76 -21.47
CA GLY A 103 -31.41 15.65 -20.03
C GLY A 103 -30.77 14.36 -19.54
N VAL A 104 -30.27 14.43 -18.31
CA VAL A 104 -29.79 13.30 -17.53
C VAL A 104 -30.74 13.13 -16.32
N PRO A 105 -31.39 11.97 -16.12
CA PRO A 105 -32.29 11.79 -15.00
C PRO A 105 -31.51 11.47 -13.71
N VAL A 106 -31.64 12.37 -12.74
CA VAL A 106 -31.24 12.19 -11.34
C VAL A 106 -32.35 11.41 -10.64
N TRP A 107 -32.24 10.09 -10.53
CA TRP A 107 -32.99 9.28 -9.56
C TRP A 107 -32.15 8.05 -9.20
N LEU A 108 -31.60 8.03 -7.97
CA LEU A 108 -31.36 6.86 -7.10
C LEU A 108 -30.52 7.29 -5.86
N GLY A 109 -30.99 8.33 -5.16
CA GLY A 109 -30.37 8.86 -3.93
C GLY A 109 -31.00 8.33 -2.62
N ALA A 110 -31.70 7.20 -2.64
CA ALA A 110 -32.58 6.80 -1.53
C ALA A 110 -32.22 5.47 -0.82
N ALA A 111 -31.10 4.81 -1.14
CA ALA A 111 -30.70 3.55 -0.49
C ALA A 111 -29.42 3.63 0.39
N ALA A 112 -28.68 4.73 0.34
CA ALA A 112 -27.41 4.88 1.07
C ALA A 112 -27.56 5.32 2.55
N ALA A 113 -28.75 5.73 2.98
CA ALA A 113 -28.96 6.30 4.32
C ALA A 113 -29.12 5.25 5.44
N LEU A 114 -29.45 3.99 5.12
CA LEU A 114 -29.69 2.95 6.14
C LEU A 114 -28.46 2.13 6.50
N ILE A 115 -27.43 2.10 5.65
CA ILE A 115 -26.17 1.38 5.91
C ILE A 115 -25.23 2.19 6.83
N LEU A 116 -25.33 3.52 6.81
CA LEU A 116 -24.55 4.40 7.69
C LEU A 116 -25.01 4.36 9.17
N ALA A 117 -26.28 4.04 9.43
CA ALA A 117 -26.81 4.03 10.79
C ALA A 117 -26.39 2.79 11.61
N THR A 118 -26.12 1.65 10.97
CA THR A 118 -25.73 0.41 11.68
C THR A 118 -24.23 0.36 12.01
N VAL A 119 -23.37 0.96 11.17
CA VAL A 119 -21.91 1.00 11.41
C VAL A 119 -21.55 2.05 12.48
N ILE A 120 -22.28 3.17 12.55
CA ILE A 120 -22.06 4.22 13.56
C ILE A 120 -22.58 3.81 14.95
N GLY A 121 -23.55 2.88 15.03
CA GLY A 121 -24.13 2.42 16.29
C GLY A 121 -23.31 1.42 17.09
N LEU A 122 -22.41 0.64 16.47
CA LEU A 122 -21.66 -0.42 17.15
C LEU A 122 -20.26 -0.01 17.64
N LEU A 123 -19.69 1.08 17.11
CA LEU A 123 -18.36 1.57 17.48
C LEU A 123 -18.22 2.10 18.94
N PRO A 124 -19.22 2.72 19.59
CA PRO A 124 -19.03 3.23 20.95
C PRO A 124 -19.08 2.13 22.03
N LEU A 125 -19.42 0.88 21.71
CA LEU A 125 -19.44 -0.22 22.67
C LEU A 125 -18.09 -0.94 22.79
N VAL A 126 -17.27 -0.95 21.73
CA VAL A 126 -15.91 -1.53 21.76
C VAL A 126 -14.89 -0.53 22.33
N ASN A 127 -15.17 0.77 22.24
CA ASN A 127 -14.28 1.84 22.71
C ASN A 127 -14.61 2.38 24.12
N ARG A 128 -15.62 1.81 24.81
CA ARG A 128 -16.04 2.28 26.14
C ARG A 128 -15.15 1.79 27.28
N ASP A 129 -14.35 0.74 27.06
CA ASP A 129 -13.37 0.24 28.04
C ASP A 129 -12.12 1.13 28.21
N ARG A 130 -12.09 2.32 27.60
CA ARG A 130 -10.99 3.29 27.74
C ARG A 130 -11.42 4.67 28.24
N GLN A 131 -12.58 4.79 28.90
CA GLN A 131 -12.87 6.02 29.67
C GLN A 131 -12.02 6.02 30.94
N VAL A 132 -10.92 6.76 30.86
CA VAL A 132 -10.12 7.22 32.00
C VAL A 132 -11.00 8.18 32.81
N ASP A 133 -11.42 7.72 33.99
CA ASP A 133 -12.04 8.57 35.02
C ASP A 133 -10.98 9.55 35.55
N PRO A 134 -11.23 10.88 35.54
CA PRO A 134 -10.25 11.86 36.01
C PRO A 134 -10.16 12.00 37.54
N ASP A 135 -10.93 11.24 38.32
CA ASP A 135 -11.04 11.40 39.79
C ASP A 135 -10.84 10.10 40.62
N ALA A 136 -10.19 9.07 40.07
CA ALA A 136 -9.82 7.88 40.85
C ALA A 136 -8.43 8.05 41.52
N PRO A 137 -8.29 7.80 42.84
CA PRO A 137 -6.99 7.90 43.51
C PRO A 137 -6.03 6.85 42.94
N THR A 138 -4.88 7.34 42.50
CA THR A 138 -3.79 6.57 41.89
C THR A 138 -3.26 5.52 42.86
N ALA A 139 -3.71 4.28 42.74
CA ALA A 139 -2.92 3.13 43.15
C ALA A 139 -1.78 3.02 42.14
N ALA A 140 -0.56 3.21 42.61
CA ALA A 140 0.66 3.11 41.83
C ALA A 140 0.81 1.69 41.28
N GLU A 141 0.37 1.48 40.04
CA GLU A 141 0.79 0.34 39.25
C GLU A 141 2.11 0.73 38.58
N ALA A 142 3.18 0.10 39.06
CA ALA A 142 4.53 0.32 38.59
C ALA A 142 4.62 0.09 37.07
N PRO A 143 5.40 0.88 36.33
CA PRO A 143 5.61 0.62 34.91
C PRO A 143 6.36 -0.70 34.77
N ALA A 144 5.71 -1.71 34.21
CA ALA A 144 6.41 -2.91 33.75
C ALA A 144 7.45 -2.45 32.72
N GLU A 145 8.74 -2.65 33.03
CA GLU A 145 9.83 -2.40 32.10
C GLU A 145 9.57 -3.19 30.80
N VAL A 146 9.41 -2.47 29.68
CA VAL A 146 9.38 -3.09 28.35
C VAL A 146 10.76 -3.68 28.11
N THR A 147 10.89 -4.98 28.31
CA THR A 147 12.15 -5.70 28.11
C THR A 147 12.21 -6.23 26.67
N VAL A 148 13.41 -6.44 26.16
CA VAL A 148 13.61 -7.08 24.85
C VAL A 148 12.93 -8.46 24.80
N GLU A 149 12.88 -9.15 25.94
CA GLU A 149 12.21 -10.43 26.11
C GLU A 149 10.69 -10.35 25.89
N SER A 150 10.04 -9.30 26.40
CA SER A 150 8.58 -9.13 26.23
C SER A 150 8.22 -8.79 24.77
N VAL A 151 9.01 -7.96 24.10
CA VAL A 151 8.82 -7.64 22.68
C VAL A 151 9.05 -8.87 21.80
N ALA A 152 10.06 -9.69 22.11
CA ALA A 152 10.30 -10.93 21.40
C ALA A 152 9.15 -11.94 21.58
N ALA A 153 8.60 -12.05 22.79
CA ALA A 153 7.46 -12.92 23.08
C ALA A 153 6.17 -12.47 22.36
N GLU A 154 5.90 -11.16 22.31
CA GLU A 154 4.78 -10.59 21.55
C GLU A 154 4.94 -10.82 20.04
N PHE A 155 6.16 -10.65 19.52
CA PHE A 155 6.49 -10.92 18.13
C PHE A 155 6.24 -12.39 17.77
N GLU A 156 6.73 -13.32 18.59
CA GLU A 156 6.53 -14.75 18.35
C GLU A 156 5.05 -15.15 18.43
N ALA A 157 4.29 -14.54 19.34
CA ALA A 157 2.84 -14.73 19.40
C ALA A 157 2.16 -14.27 18.10
N ALA A 158 2.50 -13.08 17.61
CA ALA A 158 1.97 -12.57 16.34
C ALA A 158 2.34 -13.48 15.16
N GLU A 159 3.59 -13.95 15.08
CA GLU A 159 4.02 -14.87 14.02
C GLU A 159 3.21 -16.18 14.05
N ARG A 160 2.98 -16.77 15.24
CA ARG A 160 2.16 -17.98 15.38
C ARG A 160 0.73 -17.77 14.88
N HIS A 161 0.14 -16.61 15.12
CA HIS A 161 -1.20 -16.28 14.62
C HIS A 161 -1.25 -16.26 13.08
N TYR A 162 -0.27 -15.63 12.44
CA TYR A 162 -0.16 -15.63 10.98
C TYR A 162 0.08 -17.03 10.42
N GLN A 163 0.98 -17.81 11.03
CA GLN A 163 1.30 -19.16 10.57
C GLN A 163 0.07 -20.06 10.60
N LYS A 164 -0.72 -20.00 11.68
CA LYS A 164 -1.98 -20.75 11.77
C LYS A 164 -2.95 -20.37 10.65
N ALA A 165 -3.15 -19.07 10.41
CA ALA A 165 -4.02 -18.60 9.34
C ALA A 165 -3.54 -19.06 7.95
N ILE A 166 -2.22 -19.04 7.72
CA ILE A 166 -1.62 -19.54 6.48
C ILE A 166 -1.88 -21.04 6.32
N ASP A 167 -1.67 -21.84 7.36
CA ASP A 167 -1.85 -23.30 7.29
C ASP A 167 -3.32 -23.67 7.01
N ASP A 168 -4.26 -22.99 7.67
CA ASP A 168 -5.70 -23.16 7.44
C ASP A 168 -6.07 -22.80 5.99
N LEU A 169 -5.62 -21.63 5.50
CA LEU A 169 -5.89 -21.17 4.14
C LEU A 169 -5.22 -22.04 3.08
N GLN A 170 -4.00 -22.54 3.31
CA GLN A 170 -3.33 -23.46 2.41
C GLN A 170 -4.06 -24.79 2.33
N THR A 171 -4.63 -25.27 3.43
CA THR A 171 -5.43 -26.50 3.43
C THR A 171 -6.68 -26.35 2.57
N ILE A 172 -7.40 -25.22 2.74
CA ILE A 172 -8.57 -24.89 1.93
C ILE A 172 -8.19 -24.76 0.45
N ALA A 173 -7.15 -23.97 0.15
CA ALA A 173 -6.70 -23.75 -1.23
C ALA A 173 -6.27 -25.07 -1.91
N LYS A 174 -5.54 -25.95 -1.22
CA LYS A 174 -5.09 -27.24 -1.77
C LYS A 174 -6.24 -28.21 -2.05
N ALA A 175 -7.26 -28.24 -1.19
CA ALA A 175 -8.43 -29.09 -1.39
C ALA A 175 -9.16 -28.74 -2.69
N ASP A 176 -9.17 -27.46 -3.06
CA ASP A 176 -9.94 -26.95 -4.19
C ASP A 176 -9.07 -26.53 -5.41
N THR A 177 -7.75 -26.75 -5.37
CA THR A 177 -6.82 -26.37 -6.46
C THR A 177 -7.14 -27.06 -7.79
N GLY A 178 -7.80 -28.22 -7.76
CA GLY A 178 -8.19 -28.99 -8.95
C GLY A 178 -9.20 -28.27 -9.87
N GLU A 179 -9.82 -27.19 -9.40
CA GLU A 179 -10.74 -26.37 -10.21
C GLU A 179 -10.03 -25.27 -11.00
N LEU A 180 -8.76 -24.96 -10.70
CA LEU A 180 -8.00 -23.88 -11.35
C LEU A 180 -7.43 -24.33 -12.71
N ASP A 181 -7.37 -23.39 -13.66
CA ASP A 181 -6.65 -23.61 -14.92
C ASP A 181 -5.14 -23.85 -14.64
N PRO A 182 -4.48 -24.80 -15.34
CA PRO A 182 -3.07 -25.13 -15.11
C PRO A 182 -2.10 -23.94 -15.25
N GLN A 183 -2.37 -22.97 -16.13
CA GLN A 183 -1.52 -21.80 -16.28
C GLN A 183 -1.66 -20.85 -15.09
N VAL A 184 -2.88 -20.63 -14.61
CA VAL A 184 -3.15 -19.81 -13.42
C VAL A 184 -2.53 -20.45 -12.17
N ALA A 185 -2.69 -21.76 -12.00
CA ALA A 185 -2.08 -22.51 -10.91
C ALA A 185 -0.54 -22.39 -10.91
N ALA A 186 0.09 -22.43 -12.09
CA ALA A 186 1.54 -22.27 -12.22
C ALA A 186 2.04 -20.87 -11.81
N VAL A 187 1.31 -19.81 -12.19
CA VAL A 187 1.63 -18.43 -11.77
C VAL A 187 1.49 -18.27 -10.27
N LEU A 188 0.40 -18.77 -9.69
CA LEU A 188 0.18 -18.72 -8.25
C LEU A 188 1.27 -19.48 -7.48
N GLN A 189 1.64 -20.68 -7.93
CA GLN A 189 2.71 -21.48 -7.34
C GLN A 189 4.05 -20.72 -7.36
N LYS A 190 4.35 -20.03 -8.46
CA LYS A 190 5.54 -19.20 -8.59
C LYS A 190 5.51 -18.04 -7.59
N ASN A 191 4.41 -17.30 -7.52
CA ASN A 191 4.25 -16.17 -6.58
C ASN A 191 4.39 -16.63 -5.12
N LEU A 192 3.75 -17.74 -4.76
CA LEU A 192 3.90 -18.35 -3.43
C LEU A 192 5.35 -18.73 -3.13
N SER A 193 6.09 -19.27 -4.09
CA SER A 193 7.50 -19.65 -3.88
C SER A 193 8.41 -18.45 -3.57
N VAL A 194 8.15 -17.29 -4.19
CA VAL A 194 8.90 -16.05 -3.92
C VAL A 194 8.62 -15.55 -2.50
N ILE A 195 7.35 -15.59 -2.08
CA ILE A 195 6.95 -15.18 -0.73
C ILE A 195 7.54 -16.14 0.33
N ASP A 196 7.52 -17.44 0.06
CA ASP A 196 8.11 -18.46 0.94
C ASP A 196 9.62 -18.27 1.11
N GLN A 197 10.31 -17.90 0.03
CA GLN A 197 11.72 -17.54 0.09
C GLN A 197 11.95 -16.31 0.97
N ALA A 198 11.16 -15.23 0.81
CA ALA A 198 11.26 -14.03 1.64
C ALA A 198 11.02 -14.32 3.13
N ILE A 199 10.06 -15.18 3.47
CA ILE A 199 9.82 -15.63 4.85
C ILE A 199 11.04 -16.36 5.40
N SER A 200 11.64 -17.28 4.62
CA SER A 200 12.81 -18.04 5.02
C SER A 200 14.04 -17.14 5.26
N GLU A 201 14.28 -16.19 4.36
CA GLU A 201 15.38 -15.23 4.45
C GLU A 201 15.23 -14.32 5.67
N SER A 202 14.03 -13.78 5.92
CA SER A 202 13.76 -12.95 7.10
C SER A 202 13.92 -13.74 8.41
N ARG A 203 13.44 -15.00 8.47
CA ARG A 203 13.66 -15.88 9.63
C ARG A 203 15.15 -16.19 9.84
N ALA A 204 15.91 -16.40 8.77
CA ALA A 204 17.35 -16.63 8.85
C ALA A 204 18.09 -15.38 9.37
N ALA A 205 17.70 -14.20 8.90
CA ALA A 205 18.23 -12.93 9.39
C ALA A 205 17.94 -12.74 10.89
N LEU A 206 16.71 -13.01 11.35
CA LEU A 206 16.31 -12.89 12.75
C LEU A 206 17.08 -13.85 13.68
N LYS A 207 17.45 -15.05 13.21
CA LYS A 207 18.32 -15.95 13.99
C LYS A 207 19.70 -15.34 14.25
N SER A 208 20.23 -14.59 13.30
CA SER A 208 21.54 -13.94 13.43
C SER A 208 21.48 -12.60 14.17
N GLN A 209 20.38 -11.86 14.00
CA GLN A 209 20.19 -10.51 14.52
C GLN A 209 18.73 -10.35 15.01
N PRO A 210 18.41 -10.83 16.22
CA PRO A 210 17.03 -10.80 16.74
C PRO A 210 16.44 -9.40 16.87
N ALA A 211 17.29 -8.39 17.09
CA ALA A 211 16.90 -6.99 17.24
C ALA A 211 16.83 -6.21 15.91
N SER A 212 16.98 -6.89 14.75
CA SER A 212 16.93 -6.22 13.45
C SER A 212 15.49 -5.87 13.05
N THR A 213 15.12 -4.60 13.16
CA THR A 213 13.79 -4.10 12.76
C THR A 213 13.47 -4.41 11.30
N ASN A 214 14.44 -4.26 10.39
CA ASN A 214 14.25 -4.58 8.96
C ASN A 214 13.85 -6.04 8.73
N ALA A 215 14.43 -6.98 9.49
CA ALA A 215 14.10 -8.41 9.35
C ALA A 215 12.75 -8.75 10.01
N GLN A 216 12.39 -8.04 11.10
CA GLN A 216 11.09 -8.15 11.76
C GLN A 216 9.96 -7.67 10.83
N ASP A 217 10.12 -6.47 10.26
CA ASP A 217 9.16 -5.88 9.33
C ASP A 217 9.03 -6.72 8.04
N GLY A 218 10.17 -7.12 7.47
CA GLY A 218 10.19 -7.98 6.28
C GLY A 218 9.51 -9.32 6.49
N LEU A 219 9.62 -9.93 7.69
CA LEU A 219 8.90 -11.16 8.01
C LEU A 219 7.38 -10.93 8.03
N PHE A 220 6.91 -9.89 8.73
CA PHE A 220 5.47 -9.63 8.82
C PHE A 220 4.86 -9.25 7.47
N ASP A 221 5.56 -8.46 6.65
CA ASP A 221 5.07 -8.08 5.32
C ASP A 221 4.99 -9.29 4.39
N ALA A 222 5.97 -10.21 4.46
CA ALA A 222 5.91 -11.45 3.71
C ALA A 222 4.76 -12.36 4.18
N LEU A 223 4.53 -12.47 5.50
CA LEU A 223 3.41 -13.23 6.06
C LEU A 223 2.05 -12.66 5.66
N ARG A 224 1.86 -11.33 5.75
CA ARG A 224 0.63 -10.65 5.33
C ARG A 224 0.35 -10.85 3.84
N THR A 225 1.37 -10.69 3.00
CA THR A 225 1.28 -10.92 1.56
C THR A 225 0.87 -12.37 1.26
N LYS A 226 1.42 -13.35 1.98
CA LYS A 226 1.04 -14.75 1.83
C LYS A 226 -0.43 -15.02 2.17
N VAL A 227 -0.90 -14.46 3.29
CA VAL A 227 -2.32 -14.58 3.69
C VAL A 227 -3.23 -13.97 2.64
N ALA A 228 -2.93 -12.74 2.18
CA ALA A 228 -3.73 -12.05 1.17
C ALA A 228 -3.80 -12.86 -0.14
N LEU A 229 -2.67 -13.39 -0.61
CA LEU A 229 -2.61 -14.20 -1.82
C LEU A 229 -3.45 -15.48 -1.69
N LEU A 230 -3.40 -16.16 -0.53
CA LEU A 230 -4.19 -17.35 -0.29
C LEU A 230 -5.69 -17.05 -0.18
N GLN A 231 -6.08 -15.95 0.46
CA GLN A 231 -7.48 -15.51 0.52
C GLN A 231 -8.02 -15.21 -0.89
N GLN A 232 -7.27 -14.47 -1.70
CA GLN A 232 -7.64 -14.19 -3.09
C GLN A 232 -7.74 -15.47 -3.93
N THR A 233 -6.88 -16.45 -3.68
CA THR A 233 -6.94 -17.76 -4.33
C THR A 233 -8.23 -18.49 -3.98
N VAL A 234 -8.59 -18.56 -2.69
CA VAL A 234 -9.83 -19.21 -2.24
C VAL A 234 -11.06 -18.51 -2.84
N GLU A 235 -11.06 -17.18 -2.89
CA GLU A 235 -12.13 -16.42 -3.53
C GLU A 235 -12.22 -16.68 -5.04
N LEU A 236 -11.09 -16.73 -5.75
CA LEU A 236 -11.04 -17.06 -7.17
C LEU A 236 -11.64 -18.45 -7.44
N ILE A 237 -11.21 -19.45 -6.67
CA ILE A 237 -11.73 -20.82 -6.75
C ILE A 237 -13.25 -20.82 -6.55
N ASN A 238 -13.75 -20.14 -5.51
CA ASN A 238 -15.18 -20.06 -5.23
C ASN A 238 -15.97 -19.42 -6.38
N GLU A 239 -15.45 -18.37 -7.01
CA GLU A 239 -16.09 -17.75 -8.18
C GLU A 239 -16.06 -18.64 -9.42
N MET A 240 -14.97 -19.40 -9.62
CA MET A 240 -14.89 -20.41 -10.67
C MET A 240 -15.93 -21.52 -10.47
N ARG A 241 -16.10 -22.01 -9.24
CA ARG A 241 -17.13 -23.00 -8.87
C ARG A 241 -18.55 -22.52 -9.14
N LYS A 242 -18.84 -21.23 -8.89
CA LYS A 242 -20.14 -20.62 -9.18
C LYS A 242 -20.39 -20.37 -10.67
N GLY A 243 -19.37 -20.53 -11.52
CA GLY A 243 -19.46 -20.26 -12.95
C GLY A 243 -19.38 -18.76 -13.32
N ASN A 244 -18.92 -17.91 -12.40
CA ASN A 244 -18.82 -16.45 -12.61
C ASN A 244 -17.53 -16.07 -13.37
N GLN A 245 -17.45 -16.47 -14.64
CA GLN A 245 -16.25 -16.31 -15.48
C GLN A 245 -15.74 -14.86 -15.58
N ALA A 246 -16.66 -13.88 -15.60
CA ALA A 246 -16.29 -12.46 -15.67
C ALA A 246 -15.61 -11.93 -14.40
N GLU A 247 -16.05 -12.39 -13.22
CA GLU A 247 -15.46 -12.02 -11.94
C GLU A 247 -14.15 -12.76 -11.69
N ALA A 248 -14.09 -14.05 -12.05
CA ALA A 248 -12.87 -14.85 -12.01
C ALA A 248 -11.76 -14.23 -12.88
N GLY A 249 -12.09 -13.77 -14.10
CA GLY A 249 -11.14 -13.09 -14.98
C GLY A 249 -10.54 -11.82 -14.39
N ARG A 250 -11.35 -10.98 -13.72
CA ARG A 250 -10.86 -9.79 -13.01
C ARG A 250 -9.86 -10.15 -11.91
N ARG A 251 -10.17 -11.19 -11.12
CA ARG A 251 -9.35 -11.64 -10.00
C ARG A 251 -8.01 -12.23 -10.45
N ILE A 252 -8.01 -12.98 -11.55
CA ILE A 252 -6.77 -13.48 -12.17
C ILE A 252 -5.85 -12.31 -12.56
N GLN A 253 -6.40 -11.22 -13.12
CA GLN A 253 -5.60 -10.05 -13.49
C GLN A 253 -4.97 -9.35 -12.28
N THR A 254 -5.66 -9.32 -11.14
CA THR A 254 -5.10 -8.81 -9.88
C THR A 254 -3.98 -9.71 -9.34
N LEU A 255 -4.12 -11.03 -9.47
CA LEU A 255 -3.12 -12.00 -9.01
C LEU A 255 -1.84 -12.04 -9.87
N SER A 256 -1.92 -11.56 -11.11
CA SER A 256 -0.80 -11.50 -12.06
C SER A 256 0.03 -10.22 -12.02
N GLN A 257 -0.48 -9.18 -11.35
CA GLN A 257 0.23 -7.91 -11.14
C GLN A 257 1.06 -7.97 -9.86
#